data_AF-A0A3L8RSZ8-F1
#
_entry.id   AF-A0A3L8RSZ8-F1
#
_cell.length_a   1.000
_cell.length_b   1.000
_cell.length_c   1.000
_cell.angle_alpha   90.00
_cell.angle_beta   90.00
_cell.angle_gamma   90.00
#
_symmetry.space_group_name_H-M   'P 1'
#
loop_
_entity.id
_entity.type
_entity.pdbx_description
1 polymer ?
#
loop_
_entity_poly.entity_id
_entity_poly.type
_entity_poly.pdbx_seq_one_letter_code
_entity_poly.pdbx_strand_id
1 'polypeptide(L)'
;MRLQVLELDHVAEINQEVAAEVCREGLKGLEMLVLTSTPVTPKALLHFNSVCRNLKSIVVQVGIVDYFKEPHSPEARKMFEEMVNKLQALRKRPGFSKILHIKVEGGC
;
A
#
# COMPACT_ATOMS: atom_id res chain seq x y z
N MET A 1 13.74 -15.94 -14.93
CA MET A 1 13.55 -15.59 -13.50
C MET A 1 12.22 -14.86 -13.35
N ARG A 2 11.46 -15.09 -12.28
CA ARG A 2 10.20 -14.36 -11.99
C ARG A 2 10.40 -13.58 -10.69
N LEU A 3 10.04 -12.29 -10.69
CA LEU A 3 10.12 -11.48 -9.48
C LEU A 3 9.08 -11.98 -8.47
N GLN A 4 9.54 -12.34 -7.27
CA GLN A 4 8.69 -12.85 -6.18
C GLN A 4 8.51 -11.83 -5.05
N VAL A 5 9.44 -10.88 -4.92
CA VAL A 5 9.38 -9.82 -3.90
C VAL A 5 9.57 -8.48 -4.59
N LEU A 6 8.69 -7.54 -4.31
CA LEU A 6 8.80 -6.15 -4.71
C LEU A 6 8.78 -5.30 -3.44
N GLU A 7 9.87 -4.58 -3.22
CA GLU A 7 10.02 -3.64 -2.12
C GLU A 7 10.18 -2.23 -2.71
N LEU A 8 9.34 -1.32 -2.24
CA LEU A 8 9.38 0.10 -2.58
C LEU A 8 9.57 0.89 -1.29
N ASP A 9 10.59 1.73 -1.28
CA ASP A 9 10.98 2.51 -0.11
C ASP A 9 11.12 3.98 -0.49
N HIS A 10 10.42 4.87 0.22
CA HIS A 10 10.42 6.33 0.01
C HIS A 10 10.11 6.77 -1.44
N VAL A 11 9.30 6.00 -2.18
CA VAL A 11 8.88 6.39 -3.54
C VAL A 11 7.57 7.19 -3.51
N ALA A 12 7.27 7.82 -4.64
CA ALA A 12 6.01 8.56 -4.83
C ALA A 12 4.78 7.66 -4.65
N GLU A 13 3.62 8.30 -4.40
CA GLU A 13 2.37 7.59 -4.15
C GLU A 13 2.03 6.55 -5.24
N ILE A 14 1.71 5.33 -4.79
CA ILE A 14 1.22 4.25 -5.63
C ILE A 14 -0.31 4.30 -5.68
N ASN A 15 -0.81 4.94 -6.74
CA ASN A 15 -2.21 4.93 -7.12
C ASN A 15 -2.55 3.75 -8.05
N GLN A 16 -3.80 3.66 -8.49
CA GLN A 16 -4.26 2.55 -9.32
C GLN A 16 -3.57 2.54 -10.69
N GLU A 17 -3.33 3.71 -11.26
CA GLU A 17 -2.71 3.91 -12.55
C GLU A 17 -1.25 3.40 -12.52
N VAL A 18 -0.48 3.81 -11.51
CA VAL A 18 0.89 3.34 -11.27
C VAL A 18 0.90 1.83 -11.05
N ALA A 19 -0.02 1.29 -10.23
CA ALA A 19 -0.11 -0.15 -10.02
C ALA A 19 -0.42 -0.91 -11.32
N ALA A 20 -1.25 -0.35 -12.20
CA ALA A 20 -1.59 -0.96 -13.49
C ALA A 20 -0.40 -0.99 -14.45
N GLU A 21 0.36 0.10 -14.54
CA GLU A 21 1.58 0.13 -15.36
C GLU A 21 2.61 -0.90 -14.87
N VAL A 22 2.83 -0.93 -13.56
CA VAL A 22 3.79 -1.83 -12.91
C VAL A 22 3.37 -3.31 -13.05
N CYS A 23 2.07 -3.60 -13.04
CA CYS A 23 1.54 -4.96 -13.23
C CYS A 23 1.38 -5.38 -14.71
N ARG A 24 1.40 -4.47 -15.68
CA ARG A 24 1.07 -4.76 -17.09
C ARG A 24 1.97 -5.84 -17.69
N GLU A 25 3.27 -5.67 -17.54
CA GLU A 25 4.29 -6.53 -18.16
C GLU A 25 5.02 -7.43 -17.16
N GLY A 26 4.78 -7.23 -15.86
CA GLY A 26 5.55 -7.84 -14.77
C GLY A 26 4.68 -8.44 -13.66
N LEU A 27 5.33 -8.97 -12.62
CA LEU A 27 4.72 -9.30 -11.32
C LEU A 27 3.67 -10.42 -11.26
N LYS A 28 3.38 -11.15 -12.34
CA LYS A 28 2.51 -12.35 -12.27
C LYS A 28 2.99 -13.40 -11.26
N GLY A 29 4.30 -13.43 -10.98
CA GLY A 29 4.92 -14.30 -9.99
C GLY A 29 5.13 -13.67 -8.61
N LEU A 30 4.64 -12.45 -8.38
CA LEU A 30 4.86 -11.72 -7.15
C LEU A 30 4.16 -12.42 -5.98
N GLU A 31 4.92 -12.68 -4.93
CA GLU A 31 4.48 -13.33 -3.70
C GLU A 31 4.45 -12.35 -2.52
N MET A 32 5.31 -11.33 -2.52
CA MET A 32 5.39 -10.34 -1.45
C MET A 32 5.53 -8.92 -2.01
N LEU A 33 4.68 -8.01 -1.53
CA LEU A 33 4.76 -6.58 -1.79
C LEU A 33 5.07 -5.86 -0.47
N VAL A 34 6.14 -5.07 -0.42
CA VAL A 34 6.51 -4.25 0.74
C VAL A 34 6.56 -2.80 0.32
N LEU A 35 5.82 -1.95 1.03
CA LEU A 35 5.72 -0.51 0.81
C LEU A 35 6.13 0.18 2.11
N THR A 36 7.33 0.74 2.14
CA THR A 36 7.89 1.47 3.29
C THR A 36 7.98 2.94 2.94
N SER A 37 7.45 3.82 3.79
CA SER A 37 7.41 5.26 3.56
C SER A 37 6.91 5.64 2.16
N THR A 38 6.02 4.81 1.62
CA THR A 38 5.53 4.86 0.25
C THR A 38 4.01 4.90 0.31
N PRO A 39 3.41 6.10 0.14
CA PRO A 39 1.97 6.26 0.12
C PRO A 39 1.30 5.30 -0.86
N VAL A 40 0.19 4.69 -0.45
CA VAL A 40 -0.56 3.77 -1.32
C VAL A 40 -2.07 3.96 -1.16
N THR A 41 -2.77 3.90 -2.28
CA THR A 41 -4.24 3.98 -2.28
C THR A 41 -4.89 2.59 -2.12
N PRO A 42 -6.09 2.50 -1.55
CA PRO A 42 -6.84 1.23 -1.49
C PRO A 42 -7.09 0.62 -2.88
N LYS A 43 -7.28 1.46 -3.91
CA LYS A 43 -7.51 1.00 -5.30
C LYS A 43 -6.26 0.35 -5.90
N ALA A 44 -5.06 0.86 -5.59
CA ALA A 44 -3.81 0.23 -5.99
C ALA A 44 -3.66 -1.17 -5.39
N LEU A 45 -3.92 -1.33 -4.09
CA LEU A 45 -3.86 -2.63 -3.41
C LEU A 45 -4.89 -3.63 -3.99
N LEU A 46 -6.10 -3.17 -4.31
CA LEU A 46 -7.10 -3.97 -5.01
C LEU A 46 -6.60 -4.42 -6.38
N HIS A 47 -5.92 -3.55 -7.12
CA HIS A 47 -5.34 -3.88 -8.40
C HIS A 47 -4.25 -4.94 -8.28
N PHE A 48 -3.29 -4.76 -7.36
CA PHE A 48 -2.24 -5.75 -7.09
C PHE A 48 -2.82 -7.12 -6.75
N ASN A 49 -3.78 -7.19 -5.83
CA ASN A 49 -4.41 -8.45 -5.44
C ASN A 49 -5.18 -9.13 -6.58
N SER A 50 -5.75 -8.35 -7.51
CA SER A 50 -6.48 -8.87 -8.67
C SER A 50 -5.54 -9.46 -9.74
N VAL A 51 -4.41 -8.79 -10.00
CA VAL A 51 -3.47 -9.16 -11.08
C VAL A 51 -2.39 -10.13 -10.61
N CYS A 52 -1.81 -9.88 -9.43
CA CYS A 52 -0.73 -10.70 -8.85
C CYS A 52 -1.32 -11.85 -8.03
N ARG A 53 -1.82 -12.89 -8.72
CA ARG A 53 -2.54 -14.03 -8.12
C ARG A 53 -1.73 -14.87 -7.13
N ASN A 54 -0.40 -14.72 -7.12
CA ASN A 54 0.50 -15.44 -6.22
C ASN A 54 0.82 -14.66 -4.93
N LEU A 55 0.23 -13.47 -4.73
CA LEU A 55 0.47 -12.67 -3.53
C LEU A 55 0.09 -13.44 -2.26
N LYS A 56 1.07 -13.59 -1.38
CA LYS A 56 0.96 -14.20 -0.05
C LYS A 56 1.10 -13.17 1.06
N SER A 57 1.74 -12.04 0.79
CA SER A 57 1.90 -10.95 1.77
C SER A 57 1.98 -9.58 1.10
N ILE A 58 1.38 -8.61 1.76
CA ILE A 58 1.42 -7.19 1.44
C ILE A 58 1.70 -6.46 2.76
N VAL A 59 2.81 -5.75 2.84
CA VAL A 59 3.20 -4.95 4.00
C VAL A 59 3.15 -3.49 3.59
N VAL A 60 2.38 -2.69 4.32
CA VAL A 60 2.30 -1.24 4.16
C VAL A 60 2.77 -0.62 5.47
N GLN A 61 3.88 0.09 5.44
CA GLN A 61 4.46 0.80 6.57
C GLN A 61 4.57 2.28 6.22
N VAL A 62 3.72 3.09 6.84
CA VAL A 62 3.60 4.51 6.51
C VAL A 62 3.31 5.36 7.73
N GLY A 63 3.80 6.60 7.73
CA GLY A 63 3.47 7.66 8.67
C GLY A 63 2.92 8.90 7.95
N ILE A 64 2.39 9.84 8.73
CA ILE A 64 1.80 11.08 8.19
C ILE A 64 2.81 11.92 7.38
N VAL A 65 4.10 11.84 7.74
CA VAL A 65 5.20 12.55 7.07
C VAL A 65 5.43 12.07 5.64
N ASP A 66 5.02 10.85 5.31
CA ASP A 66 5.18 10.29 3.96
C ASP A 66 4.15 10.89 2.98
N TYR A 67 3.01 11.38 3.51
CA TYR A 67 1.91 11.93 2.72
C TYR A 67 1.90 13.46 2.68
N PHE A 68 2.38 14.11 3.74
CA PHE A 68 2.19 15.55 3.93
C PHE A 68 3.47 16.25 4.36
N LYS A 69 3.79 17.36 3.69
CA LYS A 69 4.90 18.26 4.07
C LYS A 69 4.67 18.95 5.41
N GLU A 70 3.40 19.19 5.77
CA GLU A 70 2.98 19.83 7.02
C GLU A 70 2.16 18.84 7.86
N PRO A 71 2.81 17.83 8.48
CA PRO A 71 2.12 16.72 9.18
C PRO A 71 1.37 17.17 10.44
N HIS A 72 1.64 18.38 10.94
CA HIS A 72 1.02 18.90 12.15
C HIS A 72 -0.28 19.65 11.88
N SER A 73 -0.64 19.92 10.62
CA SER A 73 -1.88 20.61 10.31
C SER A 73 -3.10 19.72 10.65
N PRO A 74 -4.19 20.31 11.18
CA PRO A 74 -5.42 19.57 11.45
C PRO A 74 -5.96 18.85 10.20
N GLU A 75 -5.82 19.48 9.03
CA GLU A 75 -6.24 18.96 7.74
C GLU A 75 -5.43 17.72 7.35
N ALA A 76 -4.10 17.77 7.45
CA ALA A 76 -3.23 16.63 7.15
C ALA A 76 -3.53 15.45 8.08
N ARG A 77 -3.72 15.70 9.38
CA ARG A 77 -4.07 14.67 10.36
C ARG A 77 -5.39 13.99 10.02
N LYS A 78 -6.43 14.78 9.72
CA LYS A 78 -7.75 14.26 9.34
C LYS A 78 -7.68 13.43 8.06
N MET A 79 -7.01 13.95 7.03
CA MET A 79 -6.86 13.23 5.76
C MET A 79 -6.06 11.93 5.91
N PHE A 80 -4.99 11.95 6.71
CA PHE A 80 -4.20 10.77 7.02
C PHE A 80 -5.01 9.71 7.75
N GLU A 81 -5.77 10.12 8.78
CA GLU A 81 -6.65 9.21 9.53
C GLU A 81 -7.72 8.59 8.63
N GLU A 82 -8.36 9.38 7.76
CA GLU A 82 -9.32 8.87 6.77
C GLU A 82 -8.68 7.88 5.80
N MET A 83 -7.45 8.12 5.37
CA MET A 83 -6.71 7.21 4.49
C MET A 83 -6.38 5.90 5.20
N VAL A 84 -5.81 5.97 6.40
CA VAL A 84 -5.51 4.79 7.24
C VAL A 84 -6.78 3.99 7.51
N ASN A 85 -7.89 4.64 7.81
CA ASN A 85 -9.18 3.98 8.01
C ASN A 85 -9.66 3.23 6.75
N LYS A 86 -9.47 3.82 5.55
CA LYS A 86 -9.78 3.13 4.28
C LYS A 86 -8.88 1.91 4.06
N LEU A 87 -7.59 2.00 4.38
CA LEU A 87 -6.65 0.86 4.29
C LEU A 87 -7.00 -0.23 5.31
N GLN A 88 -7.31 0.13 6.55
CA GLN A 88 -7.72 -0.81 7.60
C GLN A 88 -9.06 -1.50 7.26
N ALA A 89 -9.99 -0.79 6.63
CA ALA A 89 -11.22 -1.40 6.11
C ALA A 89 -10.93 -2.42 5.01
N LEU A 90 -9.95 -2.16 4.14
CA LEU A 90 -9.54 -3.10 3.10
C LEU A 90 -9.02 -4.42 3.69
N ARG A 91 -8.29 -4.37 4.82
CA ARG A 91 -7.82 -5.57 5.55
C ARG A 91 -8.97 -6.50 5.95
N LYS A 92 -10.18 -5.99 6.17
CA LYS A 92 -11.35 -6.83 6.53
C LYS A 92 -11.95 -7.58 5.35
N ARG A 93 -11.58 -7.24 4.10
CA ARG A 93 -12.16 -7.87 2.90
C ARG A 93 -11.60 -9.28 2.68
N PRO A 94 -12.42 -10.22 2.18
CA PRO A 94 -11.92 -11.51 1.68
C PRO A 94 -10.79 -11.30 0.67
N GLY A 95 -9.71 -12.08 0.81
CA GLY A 95 -8.49 -11.94 0.01
C GLY A 95 -7.41 -11.07 0.65
N PHE A 96 -7.75 -10.14 1.55
CA PHE A 96 -6.77 -9.28 2.25
C PHE A 96 -6.55 -9.65 3.71
N SER A 97 -7.53 -10.27 4.37
CA SER A 97 -7.51 -10.53 5.81
C SER A 97 -6.31 -11.30 6.34
N LYS A 98 -5.67 -12.12 5.49
CA LYS A 98 -4.50 -12.92 5.85
C LYS A 98 -3.19 -12.41 5.27
N ILE A 99 -3.22 -11.49 4.32
CA ILE A 99 -2.04 -11.07 3.56
C ILE A 99 -1.71 -9.60 3.74
N LEU A 100 -2.68 -8.74 4.09
CA LEU A 100 -2.46 -7.30 4.24
C LEU A 100 -2.11 -6.93 5.68
N HIS A 101 -0.87 -6.47 5.86
CA HIS A 101 -0.32 -5.97 7.10
C HIS A 101 -0.10 -4.47 6.98
N ILE A 102 -0.73 -3.70 7.85
CA ILE A 102 -0.60 -2.24 7.88
C ILE A 102 0.07 -1.86 9.19
N LYS A 103 1.21 -1.18 9.10
CA LYS A 103 1.95 -0.57 10.20
C LYS A 103 1.88 0.95 10.01
N VAL A 104 1.37 1.64 11.01
CA VAL A 104 1.28 3.10 10.99
C VAL A 104 2.34 3.65 11.92
N GLU A 105 3.25 4.46 11.40
CA GLU A 105 4.27 5.14 12.19
C GLU A 105 3.76 6.51 12.68
N GLY A 106 4.13 6.87 13.91
CA GLY A 106 3.76 8.15 14.49
C GLY A 106 2.36 8.20 15.12
N GLY A 107 1.84 7.06 15.61
CA GLY A 107 0.75 7.08 16.58
C GLY A 107 1.24 7.76 17.86
N CYS A 108 0.86 9.01 18.07
CA CYS A 108 0.94 9.65 19.39
C CYS A 108 -0.01 8.94 20.36
#